data_AF-A0A953QPM2-F1
#
_entry.id   AF-A0A953QPM2-F1
#
_cell.length_a   1.000
_cell.length_b   1.000
_cell.length_c   1.000
_cell.angle_alpha   90.00
_cell.angle_beta   90.00
_cell.angle_gamma   90.00
#
_symmetry.space_group_name_H-M   'P 1'
#
loop_
_entity.id
_entity.type
_entity.pdbx_description
1 polymer ?
#
loop_
_entity_poly.entity_id
_entity_poly.type
_entity_poly.pdbx_seq_one_letter_code
_entity_poly.pdbx_strand_id
1 'polypeptide(L)'
;MQTHFLHQFRADIATGKLEVFSIGEAEFAGAELPVERYAFASRLRALDALQLAVALELRNQKLVDHFVAADTILCEVAGHEGFSVINPEHS
;
A
#
# COMPACT_ATOMS: atom_id res chain seq x y z
N MET A 1 -1.65 -21.76 -16.23
CA MET A 1 -0.80 -20.58 -15.94
C MET A 1 -0.97 -20.03 -14.51
N GLN A 2 -2.10 -20.26 -13.80
CA GLN A 2 -2.33 -19.69 -12.45
C GLN A 2 -1.59 -20.37 -11.27
N THR A 3 -1.20 -21.65 -11.37
CA THR A 3 -0.63 -22.40 -10.24
C THR A 3 0.81 -22.03 -9.89
N HIS A 4 1.62 -21.63 -10.88
CA HIS A 4 3.02 -21.29 -10.66
C HIS A 4 3.17 -19.97 -9.90
N PHE A 5 2.35 -18.96 -10.22
CA PHE A 5 2.36 -17.67 -9.53
C PHE A 5 2.06 -17.82 -8.04
N LEU A 6 0.97 -18.52 -7.67
CA LEU A 6 0.60 -18.67 -6.26
C LEU A 6 1.66 -19.45 -5.47
N HIS A 7 2.28 -20.46 -6.09
CA HIS A 7 3.37 -21.20 -5.48
C HIS A 7 4.58 -20.29 -5.23
N GLN A 8 5.01 -19.52 -6.24
CA GLN A 8 6.13 -18.60 -6.10
C GLN A 8 5.83 -17.50 -5.09
N PHE A 9 4.64 -16.92 -5.10
CA PHE A 9 4.21 -15.90 -4.15
C PHE A 9 4.27 -16.42 -2.71
N ARG A 10 3.75 -17.62 -2.45
CA ARG A 10 3.84 -18.26 -1.13
C ARG A 10 5.28 -18.55 -0.72
N ALA A 11 6.13 -18.98 -1.65
CA ALA A 11 7.55 -19.20 -1.40
C ALA A 11 8.26 -17.88 -1.08
N ASP A 12 7.96 -16.80 -1.79
CA ASP A 12 8.51 -15.47 -1.55
C ASP A 12 8.10 -14.93 -0.17
N ILE A 13 6.86 -15.19 0.28
CA ILE A 13 6.45 -14.89 1.66
C ILE A 13 7.20 -15.77 2.66
N ALA A 14 7.23 -17.09 2.45
CA ALA A 14 7.85 -18.03 3.38
C ALA A 14 9.36 -17.82 3.55
N THR A 15 10.03 -17.31 2.51
CA THR A 15 11.46 -16.98 2.51
C THR A 15 11.75 -15.57 3.01
N GLY A 16 10.73 -14.76 3.31
CA GLY A 16 10.88 -13.36 3.75
C GLY A 16 11.28 -12.40 2.63
N LYS A 17 11.26 -12.84 1.37
CA LYS A 17 11.45 -11.95 0.21
C LYS A 17 10.29 -10.96 0.08
N LEU A 18 9.09 -11.38 0.51
CA LEU A 18 7.94 -10.51 0.71
C LEU A 18 7.56 -10.54 2.19
N GLU A 19 7.78 -9.44 2.88
CA GLU A 19 7.25 -9.24 4.23
C GLU A 19 5.78 -8.87 4.14
N VAL A 20 4.94 -9.60 4.89
CA VAL A 20 3.48 -9.40 4.90
C VAL A 20 3.09 -8.82 6.24
N PHE A 21 2.47 -7.65 6.20
CA PHE A 21 1.94 -6.99 7.38
C PHE A 21 0.48 -7.38 7.59
N SER A 22 0.17 -7.90 8.78
CA SER A 22 -1.22 -8.17 9.18
C SER A 22 -1.94 -6.85 9.44
N ILE A 23 -3.20 -6.79 9.04
CA ILE A 23 -4.08 -5.65 9.31
C ILE A 23 -4.99 -6.02 10.49
N GLY A 24 -4.94 -5.23 11.55
CA GLY A 24 -5.81 -5.31 12.72
C GLY A 24 -6.53 -3.99 12.97
N GLU A 25 -7.10 -3.87 14.18
CA GLU A 25 -7.91 -2.70 14.56
C GLU A 25 -7.12 -1.39 14.52
N ALA A 26 -5.83 -1.41 14.85
CA ALA A 26 -4.99 -0.21 14.84
C ALA A 26 -4.82 0.35 13.42
N GLU A 27 -4.59 -0.51 12.44
CA GLU A 27 -4.44 -0.14 11.04
C GLU A 27 -5.78 0.35 10.45
N PHE A 28 -6.90 -0.25 10.87
CA PHE A 28 -8.23 0.26 10.52
C PHE A 28 -8.47 1.67 11.07
N ALA A 29 -8.12 1.93 12.34
CA ALA A 29 -8.22 3.27 12.91
C ALA A 29 -7.31 4.27 12.18
N GLY A 30 -6.10 3.85 11.79
CA GLY A 30 -5.19 4.67 10.98
C GLY A 30 -5.75 5.04 9.61
N ALA A 31 -6.67 4.24 9.06
CA ALA A 31 -7.30 4.47 7.76
C ALA A 31 -8.39 5.55 7.78
N GLU A 32 -8.93 5.92 8.94
CA GLU A 32 -9.98 6.94 9.06
C GLU A 32 -9.52 8.28 8.47
N LEU A 33 -8.31 8.72 8.82
CA LEU A 33 -7.77 10.00 8.36
C LEU A 33 -7.56 10.04 6.82
N PRO A 34 -6.93 9.04 6.17
CA PRO A 34 -6.88 8.97 4.72
C PRO A 34 -8.26 8.92 4.05
N VAL A 35 -9.24 8.20 4.62
CA VAL A 35 -10.61 8.18 4.10
C VAL A 35 -11.22 9.59 4.15
N GLU A 36 -11.17 10.27 5.29
CA GLU A 36 -11.69 11.63 5.44
C GLU A 36 -11.04 12.61 4.45
N ARG A 37 -9.72 12.50 4.27
CA ARG A 37 -8.95 13.43 3.43
C ARG A 37 -9.16 13.20 1.93
N TYR A 38 -9.31 11.95 1.48
CA TYR A 38 -9.19 11.61 0.06
C TYR A 38 -10.40 10.88 -0.56
N ALA A 39 -11.32 10.34 0.24
CA ALA A 39 -12.43 9.56 -0.31
C ALA A 39 -13.31 10.37 -1.28
N PHE A 40 -13.60 11.63 -0.96
CA PHE A 40 -14.44 12.48 -1.82
C PHE A 40 -13.64 13.27 -2.85
N ALA A 41 -12.50 13.83 -2.44
CA ALA A 41 -11.67 14.67 -3.30
C ALA A 41 -11.01 13.87 -4.43
N SER A 42 -10.51 12.67 -4.12
CA SER A 42 -9.72 11.85 -5.03
C SER A 42 -10.42 10.55 -5.42
N ARG A 43 -11.59 10.23 -4.84
CA ARG A 43 -12.28 8.93 -5.02
C ARG A 43 -11.43 7.74 -4.55
N LEU A 44 -10.61 7.96 -3.51
CA LEU A 44 -9.80 6.90 -2.93
C LEU A 44 -10.69 5.81 -2.31
N ARG A 45 -10.48 4.54 -2.69
CA ARG A 45 -11.28 3.42 -2.15
C ARG A 45 -10.85 3.12 -0.72
N ALA A 46 -11.75 2.57 0.09
CA ALA A 46 -11.47 2.23 1.48
C ALA A 46 -10.25 1.29 1.65
N LEU A 47 -10.07 0.32 0.74
CA LEU A 47 -8.90 -0.56 0.76
C LEU A 47 -7.60 0.19 0.47
N ASP A 48 -7.61 1.12 -0.48
CA ASP A 48 -6.43 1.93 -0.81
C ASP A 48 -6.06 2.86 0.35
N ALA A 49 -7.06 3.43 1.04
CA ALA A 49 -6.88 4.25 2.23
C ALA A 49 -6.24 3.46 3.38
N LEU A 50 -6.68 2.22 3.58
CA LEU A 50 -6.10 1.30 4.56
C LEU A 50 -4.66 0.92 4.22
N GLN A 51 -4.39 0.59 2.96
CA GLN A 51 -3.03 0.29 2.50
C GLN A 51 -2.09 1.50 2.63
N LEU A 52 -2.60 2.70 2.36
CA LEU A 52 -1.86 3.94 2.55
C LEU A 52 -1.58 4.22 4.04
N ALA A 53 -2.54 4.00 4.93
CA ALA A 53 -2.34 4.16 6.37
C ALA A 53 -1.20 3.28 6.90
N VAL A 54 -1.21 2.00 6.52
CA VAL A 54 -0.14 1.05 6.88
C VAL A 54 1.21 1.53 6.32
N ALA A 55 1.24 1.94 5.04
CA ALA A 55 2.48 2.44 4.44
C ALA A 55 3.02 3.68 5.18
N LEU A 56 2.14 4.61 5.58
CA LEU A 56 2.52 5.82 6.32
C LEU A 56 3.12 5.48 7.69
N GLU A 57 2.54 4.52 8.38
CA GLU A 57 3.09 4.02 9.64
C GLU A 57 4.49 3.43 9.44
N LEU A 58 4.67 2.53 8.47
CA LEU A 58 5.97 1.94 8.15
C LEU A 58 7.00 3.01 7.76
N ARG A 59 6.59 4.04 7.01
CA ARG A 59 7.44 5.17 6.66
C ARG A 59 7.83 5.99 7.88
N ASN A 60 6.91 6.24 8.81
CA ASN A 60 7.21 6.95 10.06
C ASN A 60 8.21 6.17 10.93
N GLN A 61 8.18 4.84 10.85
CA GLN A 61 9.18 3.94 11.46
C GLN A 61 10.48 3.83 10.64
N LYS A 62 10.57 4.50 9.48
CA LYS A 62 11.70 4.47 8.53
C LYS A 62 11.99 3.08 7.94
N LEU A 63 10.97 2.24 7.84
CA LEU A 63 11.05 0.90 7.25
C LEU A 63 10.86 0.92 5.73
N VAL A 64 10.12 1.92 5.21
CA VAL A 64 9.86 2.10 3.78
C VAL A 64 9.94 3.57 3.37
N ASP A 65 10.28 3.80 2.12
CA ASP A 65 10.40 5.11 1.46
C ASP A 65 9.72 5.15 0.09
N HIS A 66 9.62 3.99 -0.58
CA HIS A 66 8.93 3.81 -1.85
C HIS A 66 7.51 3.26 -1.68
N PHE A 67 6.60 3.71 -2.53
CA PHE A 67 5.24 3.16 -2.65
C PHE A 67 5.02 2.65 -4.07
N VAL A 68 4.67 1.37 -4.23
CA VAL A 68 4.52 0.73 -5.54
C VAL A 68 3.05 0.46 -5.81
N ALA A 69 2.49 1.06 -6.84
CA ALA A 69 1.12 0.80 -7.28
C ALA A 69 0.94 1.11 -8.77
N ALA A 70 0.02 0.41 -9.43
CA ALA A 70 -0.41 0.72 -10.80
C ALA A 70 -1.63 1.65 -10.84
N ASP A 71 -2.38 1.74 -9.74
CA ASP A 71 -3.57 2.58 -9.63
C ASP A 71 -3.17 4.06 -9.60
N THR A 72 -3.63 4.82 -10.60
CA THR A 72 -3.26 6.24 -10.78
C THR A 72 -3.65 7.10 -9.58
N ILE A 73 -4.85 6.90 -9.02
CA ILE A 73 -5.35 7.70 -7.90
C ILE A 73 -4.52 7.41 -6.65
N LEU A 74 -4.25 6.13 -6.37
CA LEU A 74 -3.43 5.76 -5.23
C LEU A 74 -1.99 6.26 -5.38
N CYS A 75 -1.42 6.24 -6.60
CA CYS A 75 -0.12 6.83 -6.88
C CYS A 75 -0.08 8.33 -6.56
N GLU A 76 -1.07 9.09 -7.03
CA GLU A 76 -1.14 10.54 -6.77
C GLU A 76 -1.26 10.83 -5.28
N VAL A 77 -2.16 10.13 -4.58
CA VAL A 77 -2.37 10.32 -3.13
C VAL A 77 -1.12 9.94 -2.33
N ALA A 78 -0.47 8.81 -2.64
CA ALA A 78 0.79 8.44 -1.99
C ALA A 78 1.89 9.47 -2.24
N GLY A 79 1.96 10.05 -3.45
CA GLY A 79 2.87 11.14 -3.76
C GLY A 79 2.62 12.39 -2.91
N HIS A 80 1.36 12.78 -2.69
CA HIS A 80 0.99 13.89 -1.82
C HIS A 80 1.38 13.68 -0.36
N GLU A 81 1.37 12.43 0.12
CA GLU A 81 1.84 12.09 1.46
C GLU A 81 3.38 11.92 1.55
N GLY A 82 4.09 12.18 0.45
CA GLY A 82 5.56 12.26 0.43
C GLY A 82 6.28 10.91 0.21
N PHE A 83 5.61 9.93 -0.40
CA PHE A 83 6.26 8.72 -0.90
C PHE A 83 6.97 8.95 -2.24
N SER A 84 8.06 8.22 -2.46
CA SER A 84 8.63 8.03 -3.78
C SER A 84 7.86 6.95 -4.54
N VAL A 85 6.92 7.36 -5.40
CA VAL A 85 5.99 6.42 -6.04
C VAL A 85 6.61 5.76 -7.27
N ILE A 86 6.44 4.45 -7.40
CA ILE A 86 6.83 3.65 -8.57
C ILE A 86 5.56 3.08 -9.19
N ASN A 87 5.27 3.45 -10.44
CA ASN A 87 4.19 2.85 -11.22
C ASN A 87 4.75 1.81 -12.20
N PRO A 88 4.48 0.50 -11.98
CA PRO A 88 4.96 -0.57 -12.86
C PRO A 88 4.43 -0.49 -14.29
N GLU A 89 3.31 0.19 -14.56
CA GLU A 89 2.79 0.35 -15.92
C GLU A 89 3.67 1.24 -16.81
N HIS A 90 4.54 2.03 -16.19
CA HIS A 90 5.50 2.90 -16.89
C HIS A 90 6.93 2.35 -16.89
N SER A 91 7.11 1.10 -16.45
CA SER A 91 8.41 0.44 -16.25
C SER A 91 8.71 -0.62 -17.31
#